data_AF-A0A1G9RI27-F1
#
_entry.id   AF-A0A1G9RI27-F1
#
_cell.length_a   1.000
_cell.length_b   1.000
_cell.length_c   1.000
_cell.angle_alpha   90.00
_cell.angle_beta   90.00
_cell.angle_gamma   90.00
#
_symmetry.space_group_name_H-M   'P 1'
#
loop_
_entity.id
_entity.type
_entity.pdbx_description
1 polymer ?
#
loop_
_entity_poly.entity_id
_entity_poly.type
_entity_poly.pdbx_seq_one_letter_code
_entity_poly.pdbx_strand_id
1 'polypeptide(L)'
;MSDNTKVLAAMLAGLAAGVAIGILFAPEKGSETRDKLTDSLKNLGDSIKDRAADEIGNLSEFKDKVVDGIKSKLRSAEEEYSKTRNAVSSVVDHAEDTLNKAAKS
;
A
#
# COMPACT_ATOMS: atom_id res chain seq x y z
N MET A 1 -22.02 2.07 -3.74
CA MET A 1 -20.75 1.39 -4.07
C MET A 1 -19.58 2.35 -3.90
N SER A 2 -19.45 2.95 -2.71
CA SER A 2 -18.46 3.99 -2.41
C SER A 2 -17.30 3.47 -1.57
N ASP A 3 -17.53 2.45 -0.74
CA ASP A 3 -16.52 1.97 0.21
C ASP A 3 -15.31 1.32 -0.49
N ASN A 4 -15.55 0.56 -1.56
CA ASN A 4 -14.47 -0.02 -2.36
C ASN A 4 -13.63 1.06 -3.06
N THR A 5 -14.25 2.16 -3.46
CA THR A 5 -13.57 3.30 -4.07
C THR A 5 -12.70 4.03 -3.06
N LYS A 6 -13.19 4.25 -1.83
CA LYS A 6 -12.39 4.82 -0.73
C LYS A 6 -11.18 3.94 -0.40
N VAL A 7 -11.39 2.62 -0.29
CA VAL A 7 -10.30 1.67 0.01
C VAL A 7 -9.26 1.65 -1.11
N LEU A 8 -9.70 1.63 -2.37
CA LEU A 8 -8.79 1.69 -3.51
C LEU A 8 -8.01 3.01 -3.55
N ALA A 9 -8.67 4.14 -3.31
CA ALA A 9 -8.03 5.46 -3.25
C ALA A 9 -7.00 5.55 -2.10
N ALA A 10 -7.35 5.07 -0.91
CA ALA A 10 -6.45 5.03 0.24
C ALA A 10 -5.24 4.11 -0.02
N MET A 11 -5.45 2.98 -0.69
CA MET A 11 -4.36 2.07 -1.07
C MET A 11 -3.42 2.72 -2.08
N LEU A 12 -3.95 3.36 -3.12
CA LEU A 12 -3.15 4.07 -4.13
C LEU A 12 -2.38 5.25 -3.51
N ALA A 13 -3.03 6.02 -2.63
CA ALA A 13 -2.40 7.09 -1.89
C ALA A 13 -1.28 6.56 -0.97
N GLY A 14 -1.52 5.45 -0.28
CA GLY A 14 -0.51 4.79 0.56
C GLY A 14 0.68 4.27 -0.25
N LEU A 15 0.44 3.67 -1.41
CA LEU A 15 1.49 3.22 -2.32
C LEU A 15 2.31 4.40 -2.84
N ALA A 16 1.66 5.45 -3.34
CA ALA A 16 2.33 6.65 -3.84
C ALA A 16 3.15 7.34 -2.75
N ALA A 17 2.58 7.50 -1.55
CA ALA A 17 3.30 8.05 -0.39
C ALA A 17 4.48 7.15 0.01
N GLY A 18 4.32 5.82 0.01
CA GLY A 18 5.38 4.87 0.30
C GLY A 18 6.54 4.96 -0.70
N VAL A 19 6.22 5.04 -2.00
CA VAL A 19 7.23 5.22 -3.06
C VAL A 19 7.92 6.58 -2.92
N ALA A 20 7.16 7.66 -2.67
CA ALA A 20 7.72 8.99 -2.49
C ALA A 20 8.69 9.03 -1.29
N ILE A 21 8.30 8.46 -0.15
CA ILE A 21 9.16 8.35 1.04
C ILE A 21 10.38 7.45 0.74
N GLY A 22 10.19 6.33 0.05
CA GLY A 22 11.26 5.41 -0.31
C GLY A 22 12.30 6.05 -1.24
N ILE A 23 11.86 6.77 -2.27
CA ILE A 23 12.73 7.54 -3.18
C ILE A 23 13.43 8.66 -2.42
N LEU A 24 12.74 9.35 -1.50
CA LEU A 24 13.35 10.41 -0.69
C LEU A 24 14.44 9.88 0.25
N PHE A 25 14.24 8.70 0.83
CA PHE A 25 15.21 8.07 1.72
C PHE A 25 16.39 7.43 0.98
N ALA A 26 16.18 6.92 -0.22
CA ALA A 26 17.20 6.26 -1.03
C ALA A 26 17.22 6.82 -2.46
N PRO A 27 17.80 8.01 -2.68
CA PRO A 27 17.93 8.56 -4.01
C PRO A 27 18.99 7.79 -4.80
N GLU A 28 18.55 7.07 -5.84
CA GLU A 28 19.44 6.44 -6.82
C GLU A 28 19.62 7.31 -8.07
N LYS A 29 20.72 7.10 -8.79
CA LYS A 29 20.98 7.77 -10.08
C LYS A 29 20.11 7.13 -11.16
N GLY A 30 19.33 7.93 -11.88
CA GLY A 30 18.32 7.43 -12.82
C GLY A 30 18.81 6.45 -13.90
N SER A 31 20.07 6.53 -14.33
CA SER A 31 20.69 5.55 -15.25
C SER A 31 20.84 4.17 -14.60
N GLU A 32 21.31 4.13 -13.36
CA GLU A 32 21.43 2.87 -12.60
C GLU A 32 20.07 2.35 -12.14
N THR A 33 19.13 3.24 -11.83
CA THR A 33 17.77 2.85 -11.41
C THR A 33 17.05 2.06 -12.50
N ARG A 34 17.22 2.41 -13.77
CA ARG A 34 16.53 1.72 -14.86
C ARG A 34 17.08 0.31 -15.10
N ASP A 35 18.39 0.17 -15.03
CA ASP A 35 19.07 -1.13 -15.17
C ASP A 35 18.77 -2.02 -13.96
N LYS A 36 18.94 -1.49 -12.73
CA LYS A 36 18.59 -2.21 -11.48
C LYS A 36 17.12 -2.59 -11.42
N LEU A 37 16.21 -1.72 -11.86
CA LEU A 37 14.79 -2.03 -11.90
C LEU A 37 14.50 -3.17 -12.87
N THR A 38 15.09 -3.14 -14.06
CA THR A 38 14.90 -4.20 -15.07
C THR A 38 15.40 -5.54 -14.55
N ASP A 39 16.60 -5.58 -13.96
CA ASP A 39 17.16 -6.79 -13.36
C ASP A 39 16.36 -7.26 -12.15
N SER A 40 15.91 -6.35 -11.28
CA SER A 40 15.08 -6.70 -10.12
C SER A 40 13.74 -7.26 -10.55
N LEU A 41 13.10 -6.68 -11.57
CA LEU A 41 11.82 -7.16 -12.10
C LEU A 41 11.95 -8.53 -12.75
N LYS A 42 13.02 -8.75 -13.52
CA LYS A 42 13.30 -10.06 -14.12
C LYS A 42 13.54 -11.12 -13.04
N ASN A 43 14.43 -10.84 -12.09
CA ASN A 43 14.73 -11.75 -10.98
C ASN A 43 13.50 -12.00 -10.10
N LEU A 44 12.67 -10.99 -9.87
CA LEU A 44 11.43 -11.13 -9.12
C LEU A 44 10.41 -11.97 -9.91
N GLY A 45 10.29 -11.78 -11.22
CA GLY A 45 9.41 -12.60 -12.07
C GLY A 45 9.80 -14.08 -12.03
N ASP A 46 11.09 -14.37 -12.20
CA ASP A 46 11.61 -15.73 -12.11
C ASP A 46 11.45 -16.30 -10.69
N SER A 47 11.77 -15.51 -9.66
CA SER A 47 11.61 -15.92 -8.25
C SER A 47 10.15 -16.15 -7.85
N ILE A 48 9.21 -15.33 -8.32
CA ILE A 48 7.78 -15.51 -8.06
C ILE A 48 7.29 -16.76 -8.79
N LYS A 49 7.75 -17.01 -10.01
CA LYS A 49 7.35 -18.20 -10.76
C LYS A 49 7.82 -19.48 -10.07
N ASP A 50 9.06 -19.50 -9.59
CA ASP A 50 9.62 -20.63 -8.85
C ASP A 50 9.00 -20.77 -7.45
N ARG A 51 8.85 -19.66 -6.71
CA ARG A 51 8.22 -19.65 -5.37
C ARG A 51 6.71 -19.90 -5.41
N ALA A 52 6.00 -19.49 -6.44
CA ALA A 52 4.57 -19.81 -6.55
C ALA A 52 4.35 -21.32 -6.73
N ALA A 53 5.30 -22.02 -7.35
CA ALA A 53 5.26 -23.47 -7.48
C ALA A 53 5.58 -24.18 -6.14
N ASP A 54 6.55 -23.68 -5.37
CA ASP A 54 7.04 -24.35 -4.15
C ASP A 54 6.45 -23.81 -2.82
N GLU A 55 5.94 -22.58 -2.78
CA GLU A 55 5.78 -21.79 -1.54
C GLU A 55 4.33 -21.39 -1.22
N ILE A 56 3.34 -21.86 -1.98
CA ILE A 56 1.90 -21.67 -1.66
C ILE A 56 1.57 -22.16 -0.23
N GLY A 57 2.31 -23.15 0.29
CA GLY A 57 2.19 -23.62 1.68
C GLY A 57 2.73 -22.64 2.73
N ASN A 58 3.87 -21.98 2.49
CA ASN A 58 4.51 -21.07 3.46
C ASN A 58 4.00 -19.62 3.36
N LEU A 59 3.45 -19.25 2.20
CA LEU A 59 2.86 -17.93 2.00
C LEU A 59 1.64 -17.70 2.90
N SER A 60 0.90 -18.75 3.22
CA SER A 60 -0.22 -18.65 4.16
C SER A 60 0.25 -18.28 5.56
N GLU A 61 1.37 -18.83 6.03
CA GLU A 61 1.93 -18.53 7.35
C GLU A 61 2.47 -17.10 7.44
N PHE A 62 3.11 -16.63 6.37
CA PHE A 62 3.58 -15.23 6.28
C PHE A 62 2.40 -14.26 6.21
N LYS A 63 1.38 -14.59 5.41
CA LYS A 63 0.14 -13.82 5.33
C LYS A 63 -0.51 -13.70 6.70
N ASP A 64 -0.64 -14.80 7.44
CA ASP A 64 -1.26 -14.79 8.76
C ASP A 64 -0.46 -13.95 9.76
N LYS A 65 0.88 -14.07 9.79
CA LYS A 65 1.74 -13.21 10.63
C LYS A 65 1.63 -11.73 10.28
N VAL A 66 1.61 -11.38 9.00
CA VAL A 66 1.48 -10.00 8.53
C VAL A 66 0.09 -9.45 8.88
N VAL A 67 -0.96 -10.22 8.60
CA VAL A 67 -2.34 -9.83 8.89
C VAL A 67 -2.56 -9.68 10.39
N ASP A 68 -2.04 -10.59 11.22
CA ASP A 68 -2.17 -10.51 12.67
C ASP A 68 -1.34 -9.37 13.27
N GLY A 69 -0.12 -9.13 12.75
CA GLY A 69 0.69 -7.98 13.15
C GLY A 69 0.01 -6.64 12.83
N ILE A 70 -0.60 -6.54 11.64
CA ILE A 70 -1.42 -5.37 11.27
C ILE A 70 -2.64 -5.29 12.16
N LYS A 71 -3.41 -6.37 12.36
CA LYS A 71 -4.63 -6.37 13.18
C LYS A 71 -4.33 -6.02 14.64
N SER A 72 -3.21 -6.47 15.19
CA SER A 72 -2.76 -6.10 16.54
C SER A 72 -2.43 -4.61 16.64
N LYS A 73 -1.61 -4.09 15.71
CA LYS A 73 -1.28 -2.65 15.67
C LYS A 73 -2.51 -1.80 15.37
N LEU A 74 -3.42 -2.27 14.54
CA LEU A 74 -4.65 -1.57 14.19
C LEU A 74 -5.63 -1.57 15.35
N ARG A 75 -5.68 -2.62 16.18
CA ARG A 75 -6.46 -2.64 17.43
C ARG A 75 -5.90 -1.68 18.47
N SER A 76 -4.58 -1.72 18.69
CA SER A 76 -3.91 -0.76 19.58
C SER A 76 -4.06 0.67 19.07
N ALA A 77 -4.00 0.87 17.75
CA ALA A 77 -4.29 2.14 17.12
C ALA A 77 -5.77 2.51 17.28
N GLU A 78 -6.73 1.60 17.06
CA GLU A 78 -8.18 1.83 17.18
C GLU A 78 -8.62 2.26 18.58
N GLU A 79 -8.01 1.69 19.63
CA GLU A 79 -8.25 2.12 21.02
C GLU A 79 -7.81 3.57 21.26
N GLU A 80 -6.77 4.05 20.57
CA GLU A 80 -6.29 5.44 20.60
C GLU A 80 -6.94 6.33 19.51
N TYR A 81 -7.45 5.73 18.43
CA TYR A 81 -8.00 6.38 17.24
C TYR A 81 -9.47 6.75 17.37
N SER A 82 -10.21 6.35 18.41
CA SER A 82 -11.61 6.81 18.53
C SER A 82 -11.73 8.34 18.60
N LYS A 83 -10.65 9.05 18.98
CA LYS A 83 -10.53 10.51 18.91
C LYS A 83 -10.00 11.04 17.56
N THR A 84 -9.21 10.27 16.82
CA THR A 84 -8.55 10.67 15.56
C THR A 84 -9.31 10.23 14.30
N ARG A 85 -10.22 9.26 14.41
CA ARG A 85 -11.09 8.76 13.34
C ARG A 85 -11.94 9.87 12.71
N ASN A 86 -12.35 10.88 13.49
CA ASN A 86 -13.09 12.04 13.00
C ASN A 86 -12.23 12.93 12.08
N ALA A 87 -10.93 13.08 12.38
CA ALA A 87 -10.02 13.84 11.53
C ALA A 87 -9.72 13.10 10.22
N VAL A 88 -9.49 11.78 10.29
CA VAL A 88 -9.27 10.97 9.08
C VAL A 88 -10.53 10.87 8.22
N SER A 89 -11.72 10.71 8.81
CA SER A 89 -12.98 10.75 8.06
C SER A 89 -13.14 12.08 7.34
N SER A 90 -12.87 13.21 8.00
CA SER A 90 -13.01 14.53 7.36
C SER A 90 -12.09 14.73 6.15
N VAL A 91 -10.88 14.17 6.17
CA VAL A 91 -9.92 14.24 5.05
C VAL A 91 -10.33 13.31 3.92
N VAL A 92 -10.80 12.09 4.25
CA VAL A 92 -11.29 11.12 3.27
C VAL A 92 -12.57 11.63 2.60
N ASP A 93 -13.48 12.23 3.37
CA ASP A 93 -14.73 12.78 2.86
C ASP A 93 -14.47 14.03 2.00
N HIS A 94 -13.48 14.88 2.34
CA HIS A 94 -13.03 15.97 1.47
C HIS A 94 -12.32 15.49 0.19
N ALA A 95 -11.56 14.39 0.26
CA ALA A 95 -10.96 13.78 -0.92
C ALA A 95 -12.04 13.23 -1.86
N GLU A 96 -13.07 12.57 -1.34
CA GLU A 96 -14.19 12.08 -2.15
C GLU A 96 -14.98 13.21 -2.80
N ASP A 97 -15.28 14.28 -2.07
CA ASP A 97 -16.07 15.40 -2.60
C ASP A 97 -15.28 16.16 -3.69
N THR A 98 -13.97 16.30 -3.52
CA THR A 98 -13.09 16.93 -4.52
C THR A 98 -12.90 16.05 -5.76
N LEU A 99 -12.74 14.74 -5.60
CA LEU A 99 -12.66 13.79 -6.72
C LEU A 99 -13.97 13.72 -7.50
N ASN A 100 -15.11 13.68 -6.82
CA ASN A 100 -16.43 13.60 -7.46
C ASN A 100 -16.79 14.91 -8.18
N LYS A 101 -16.40 16.05 -7.63
CA LYS A 101 -16.57 17.36 -8.28
C LYS A 101 -15.69 17.51 -9.53
N ALA A 102 -14.48 16.97 -9.50
CA ALA A 102 -13.57 16.94 -10.66
C ALA A 102 -14.02 15.94 -11.74
N ALA A 103 -14.71 14.86 -11.38
CA ALA A 103 -15.24 13.89 -12.35
C ALA A 103 -16.55 14.34 -13.02
N LYS A 104 -17.24 15.35 -12.46
CA LYS A 104 -18.53 15.85 -12.94
C LYS A 104 -18.46 17.22 -13.65
N SER A 105 -17.29 17.88 -13.63
CA SER A 105 -16.96 19.07 -14.43
C SER A 105 -16.33 18.67 -15.74
#